data_AF-A0A933JSU2-F1
#
_entry.id   AF-A0A933JSU2-F1
#
_cell.length_a   1.000
_cell.length_b   1.000
_cell.length_c   1.000
_cell.angle_alpha   90.00
_cell.angle_beta   90.00
_cell.angle_gamma   90.00
#
_symmetry.space_group_name_H-M   'P 1'
#
loop_
_entity.id
_entity.type
_entity.pdbx_description
1 polymer ?
#
loop_
_entity_poly.entity_id
_entity_poly.type
_entity_poly.pdbx_seq_one_letter_code
_entity_poly.pdbx_strand_id
1 'polypeptide(L)'
;MLKAWTREDRVYDRLESRLFATATFHSPAFRKAFMLRHEDFSGPGSEQARSLSLTSAGAEESLEFFVSTWTPNPDWNDFDQDDSIWRVTLVTDAGSSAPSKITKVKANANIRAIYPYITDHSLTYSVRFPLTDGASNALISSSTKQFRLELISSVAKATLTWDLAPLGKD
;
A
#
# COMPACT_ATOMS: atom_id res chain seq x y z
N MET A 1 12.18 -9.86 -5.75
CA MET A 1 11.08 -10.26 -4.85
C MET A 1 10.06 -9.13 -4.72
N LEU A 2 10.36 -8.03 -4.02
CA LEU A 2 9.44 -6.88 -3.81
C LEU A 2 8.70 -6.36 -5.06
N LYS A 3 9.36 -6.34 -6.22
CA LYS A 3 8.80 -5.88 -7.50
C LYS A 3 7.48 -6.56 -7.89
N ALA A 4 7.28 -7.85 -7.55
CA ALA A 4 6.07 -8.57 -7.91
C ALA A 4 4.81 -7.99 -7.24
N TRP A 5 4.95 -7.50 -6.00
CA TRP A 5 3.87 -6.93 -5.18
C TRP A 5 3.83 -5.41 -5.18
N THR A 6 4.73 -4.76 -5.92
CA THR A 6 4.86 -3.30 -5.94
C THR A 6 4.32 -2.75 -7.24
N ARG A 7 3.58 -1.65 -7.15
CA ARG A 7 3.07 -0.88 -8.29
C ARG A 7 3.41 0.58 -8.09
N GLU A 8 3.51 1.32 -9.18
CA GLU A 8 3.76 2.75 -9.16
C GLU A 8 2.89 3.47 -10.18
N ASP A 9 2.63 4.74 -9.91
CA ASP A 9 2.02 5.66 -10.84
C ASP A 9 2.63 7.05 -10.65
N ARG A 10 2.82 7.78 -11.75
CA ARG A 10 3.37 9.14 -11.78
C ARG A 10 2.44 10.03 -12.58
N VAL A 11 1.72 10.89 -11.86
CA VAL A 11 0.70 11.75 -12.42
C VAL A 11 1.32 13.09 -12.81
N TYR A 12 1.09 13.48 -14.06
CA TYR A 12 1.49 14.77 -14.61
C TYR A 12 0.26 15.52 -15.14
N ASP A 13 0.26 16.84 -15.01
CA ASP A 13 -0.71 17.73 -15.63
C ASP A 13 0.03 18.83 -16.40
N ARG A 14 -0.16 18.88 -17.72
CA ARG A 14 0.53 19.85 -18.62
C ARG A 14 2.04 19.98 -18.33
N LEU A 15 2.72 18.84 -18.08
CA LEU A 15 4.14 18.70 -17.73
C LEU A 15 4.52 19.03 -16.28
N GLU A 16 3.59 19.49 -15.45
CA GLU A 16 3.80 19.63 -14.01
C GLU A 16 3.58 18.29 -13.31
N SER A 17 4.49 17.93 -12.40
CA SER A 17 4.33 16.74 -11.58
C SER A 17 3.28 16.98 -10.50
N ARG A 18 2.28 16.10 -10.37
CA ARG A 18 1.15 16.27 -9.44
C ARG A 18 1.21 15.29 -8.25
N LEU A 19 1.52 14.03 -8.52
CA LEU A 19 1.64 12.98 -7.50
C LEU A 19 2.49 11.85 -8.05
N PHE A 20 3.51 11.43 -7.31
CA PHE A 20 4.18 10.16 -7.52
C PHE A 20 3.81 9.22 -6.38
N ALA A 21 3.30 8.04 -6.71
CA ALA A 21 2.89 7.04 -5.74
C ALA A 21 3.51 5.70 -6.08
N THR A 22 4.10 5.05 -5.09
CA THR A 22 4.58 3.67 -5.18
C THR A 22 4.04 2.91 -3.99
N ALA A 23 3.41 1.76 -4.21
CA ALA A 23 2.84 0.96 -3.13
C ALA A 23 3.20 -0.51 -3.26
N THR A 24 3.44 -1.16 -2.12
CA THR A 24 3.60 -2.61 -2.00
C THR A 24 2.38 -3.19 -1.29
N PHE A 25 1.71 -4.16 -1.92
CA PHE A 25 0.65 -4.92 -1.28
C PHE A 25 1.23 -6.01 -0.37
N HIS A 26 0.92 -5.98 0.93
CA HIS A 26 1.39 -6.96 1.90
C HIS A 26 0.55 -8.25 1.86
N SER A 27 0.47 -8.89 0.69
CA SER A 27 -0.23 -10.17 0.55
C SER A 27 0.33 -11.25 1.48
N PRO A 28 -0.43 -12.31 1.82
CA PRO A 28 0.09 -13.45 2.56
C PRO A 28 1.36 -14.05 1.93
N ALA A 29 1.40 -14.15 0.59
CA ALA A 29 2.57 -14.63 -0.14
C ALA A 29 3.78 -13.70 0.02
N PHE A 30 3.58 -12.38 0.01
CA PHE A 30 4.62 -11.41 0.27
C PHE A 30 5.16 -11.55 1.69
N ARG A 31 4.30 -11.62 2.70
CA ARG A 31 4.68 -11.76 4.11
C ARG A 31 5.47 -13.04 4.36
N LYS A 32 5.00 -14.17 3.82
CA LYS A 32 5.73 -15.44 3.88
C LYS A 32 7.12 -15.33 3.24
N ALA A 33 7.20 -14.78 2.03
CA ALA A 33 8.47 -14.59 1.34
C ALA A 33 9.40 -13.61 2.09
N PHE A 34 8.82 -12.57 2.71
CA PHE A 34 9.54 -11.61 3.54
C PHE A 34 10.16 -12.28 4.77
N MET A 35 9.37 -13.08 5.51
CA MET A 35 9.84 -13.82 6.70
C MET A 35 10.94 -14.83 6.36
N LEU A 36 10.79 -15.60 5.27
CA LEU A 36 11.81 -16.55 4.82
C LEU A 36 13.15 -15.89 4.45
N ARG A 37 13.12 -14.62 4.01
CA ARG A 37 14.33 -13.88 3.67
C ARG A 37 14.98 -13.21 4.88
N HIS A 38 14.22 -13.05 5.96
CA HIS A 38 14.62 -12.32 7.15
C HIS A 38 14.36 -13.21 8.39
N GLU A 39 14.92 -14.42 8.39
CA GLU A 39 14.72 -15.41 9.46
C GLU A 39 15.20 -14.89 10.83
N ASP A 40 16.21 -14.01 10.84
CA ASP A 40 16.79 -13.37 12.04
C ASP A 40 16.33 -11.92 12.25
N PHE A 41 15.03 -11.65 12.10
CA PHE A 41 14.48 -10.31 12.32
C PHE A 41 14.35 -9.96 13.82
N SER A 42 15.45 -10.10 14.56
CA SER A 42 15.58 -9.82 16.00
C SER A 42 16.24 -8.46 16.29
N GLY A 43 16.73 -7.77 15.26
CA GLY A 43 17.40 -6.45 15.37
C GLY A 43 16.43 -5.25 15.37
N PRO A 44 16.94 -4.00 15.39
CA PRO A 44 16.12 -2.78 15.52
C PRO A 44 15.01 -2.58 14.49
N GLY A 45 15.08 -3.26 13.34
CA GLY A 45 14.03 -3.26 12.31
C GLY A 45 12.78 -4.04 12.71
N SER A 46 12.88 -4.95 13.69
CA SER A 46 11.85 -5.92 14.10
C SER A 46 10.51 -5.27 14.46
N GLU A 47 10.58 -4.26 15.31
CA GLU A 47 9.40 -3.49 15.73
C GLU A 47 8.73 -2.78 14.55
N GLN A 48 9.50 -2.33 13.55
CA GLN A 48 8.93 -1.66 12.37
C GLN A 48 8.29 -2.66 11.39
N ALA A 49 8.85 -3.84 11.18
CA ALA A 49 8.16 -4.86 10.39
C ALA A 49 6.90 -5.36 11.11
N ARG A 50 6.94 -5.44 12.44
CA ARG A 50 5.77 -5.81 13.25
C ARG A 50 4.66 -4.76 13.17
N SER A 51 5.01 -3.47 13.19
CA SER A 51 4.02 -2.39 13.05
C SER A 51 3.40 -2.34 11.66
N LEU A 52 4.12 -2.75 10.62
CA LEU A 52 3.63 -2.98 9.25
C LEU A 52 2.95 -4.35 9.04
N SER A 53 2.69 -5.06 10.14
CA SER A 53 2.11 -6.41 10.18
C SER A 53 2.81 -7.42 9.27
N LEU A 54 4.09 -7.25 8.97
CA LEU A 54 4.84 -8.17 8.11
C LEU A 54 5.12 -9.52 8.79
N THR A 55 5.11 -9.52 10.12
CA THR A 55 5.45 -10.67 10.98
C THR A 55 4.40 -10.94 12.06
N SER A 56 3.27 -10.23 12.03
CA SER A 56 2.23 -10.25 13.08
C SER A 56 1.07 -11.18 12.74
N ALA A 57 0.50 -11.88 13.73
CA ALA A 57 -0.71 -12.70 13.55
C ALA A 57 -1.94 -11.85 13.13
N GLY A 58 -2.06 -10.61 13.60
CA GLY A 58 -3.14 -9.68 13.21
C GLY A 58 -3.07 -9.18 11.76
N ALA A 59 -2.06 -9.59 10.99
CA ALA A 59 -1.93 -9.25 9.57
C ALA A 59 -3.03 -9.87 8.70
N GLU A 60 -3.75 -10.86 9.23
CA GLU A 60 -4.89 -11.50 8.55
C GLU A 60 -6.19 -10.72 8.73
N GLU A 61 -6.25 -9.73 9.62
CA GLU A 61 -7.48 -8.98 9.93
C GLU A 61 -7.72 -7.79 9.00
N SER A 62 -6.76 -7.44 8.14
CA SER A 62 -6.87 -6.32 7.20
C SER A 62 -6.04 -6.53 5.94
N LEU A 63 -6.45 -5.86 4.86
CA LEU A 63 -5.64 -5.72 3.66
C LEU A 63 -4.71 -4.53 3.87
N GLU A 64 -3.39 -4.74 3.82
CA GLU A 64 -2.40 -3.70 4.14
C GLU A 64 -1.52 -3.37 2.93
N PHE A 65 -1.30 -2.08 2.73
CA PHE A 65 -0.39 -1.53 1.74
C PHE A 65 0.64 -0.67 2.44
N PHE A 66 1.92 -0.83 2.09
CA PHE A 66 2.92 0.20 2.35
C PHE A 66 2.99 1.12 1.14
N VAL A 67 2.79 2.42 1.35
CA VAL A 67 2.68 3.42 0.28
C VAL A 67 3.73 4.49 0.50
N SER A 68 4.49 4.84 -0.54
CA SER A 68 5.38 5.99 -0.60
C SER A 68 4.83 6.99 -1.60
N THR A 69 4.63 8.23 -1.17
CA THR A 69 4.07 9.30 -2.01
C THR A 69 4.96 10.53 -2.01
N TRP A 70 4.99 11.23 -3.13
CA TRP A 70 5.56 12.56 -3.28
C TRP A 70 4.56 13.46 -3.99
N THR A 71 4.43 14.70 -3.52
CA THR A 71 3.61 15.76 -4.12
C THR A 71 4.46 17.02 -4.30
N PRO A 72 4.15 17.89 -5.28
CA PRO A 72 4.89 19.13 -5.50
C PRO A 72 4.73 20.13 -4.36
N ASN A 73 3.57 20.13 -3.70
CA ASN A 73 3.34 20.87 -2.45
C ASN A 73 3.45 19.89 -1.28
N PRO A 74 4.42 20.05 -0.34
CA PRO A 74 4.57 19.20 0.83
C PRO A 74 3.32 19.12 1.71
N ASP A 75 2.52 20.19 1.78
CA ASP A 75 1.29 20.24 2.58
C ASP A 75 0.21 19.32 2.02
N TRP A 76 0.27 18.99 0.73
CA TRP A 76 -0.62 17.98 0.13
C TRP A 76 -0.16 16.55 0.43
N ASN A 77 1.00 16.33 1.03
CA ASN A 77 1.45 14.97 1.36
C ASN A 77 1.03 14.61 2.79
N ASP A 78 -0.28 14.55 3.00
CA ASP A 78 -0.92 14.51 4.31
C ASP A 78 -2.01 13.42 4.38
N PHE A 79 -1.83 12.32 3.64
CA PHE A 79 -2.81 11.24 3.48
C PHE A 79 -3.34 10.62 4.79
N ASP A 80 -2.66 10.84 5.92
CA ASP A 80 -3.08 10.39 7.25
C ASP A 80 -3.98 11.37 8.01
N GLN A 81 -4.25 12.56 7.45
CA GLN A 81 -5.12 13.57 8.04
C GLN A 81 -6.57 13.41 7.56
N ASP A 82 -7.52 13.67 8.46
CA ASP A 82 -8.97 13.58 8.17
C ASP A 82 -9.44 14.63 7.14
N ASP A 83 -8.76 15.77 7.07
CA ASP A 83 -9.02 16.88 6.15
C ASP A 83 -8.11 16.88 4.91
N SER A 84 -7.37 15.79 4.68
CA SER A 84 -6.53 15.64 3.49
C SER A 84 -7.35 15.83 2.20
N ILE A 85 -6.73 16.45 1.20
CA ILE A 85 -7.35 16.61 -0.13
C ILE A 85 -7.48 15.28 -0.87
N TRP A 86 -6.83 14.22 -0.37
CA TRP A 86 -6.76 12.92 -1.02
C TRP A 86 -7.79 11.95 -0.48
N ARG A 87 -8.53 11.33 -1.39
CA ARG A 87 -9.32 10.14 -1.14
C ARG A 87 -8.52 8.92 -1.55
N VAL A 88 -8.34 8.00 -0.61
CA VAL A 88 -7.74 6.69 -0.87
C VAL A 88 -8.84 5.65 -0.92
N THR A 89 -8.87 4.85 -1.98
CA THR A 89 -9.91 3.82 -2.18
C THR A 89 -9.29 2.54 -2.71
N LEU A 90 -9.67 1.40 -2.13
CA LEU A 90 -9.44 0.09 -2.72
C LEU A 90 -10.62 -0.25 -3.63
N VAL A 91 -10.37 -0.51 -4.89
CA VAL A 91 -11.38 -0.85 -5.90
C VAL A 91 -11.12 -2.26 -6.41
N THR A 92 -12.13 -3.11 -6.37
CA THR A 92 -12.09 -4.50 -6.86
C THR A 92 -13.29 -4.76 -7.77
N ASP A 93 -13.32 -5.94 -8.38
CA ASP A 93 -14.46 -6.43 -9.15
C ASP A 93 -15.72 -6.62 -8.28
N ALA A 94 -15.57 -6.83 -6.96
CA ALA A 94 -16.68 -7.00 -6.02
C ALA A 94 -17.24 -5.68 -5.49
N GLY A 95 -16.46 -4.60 -5.52
CA GLY A 95 -16.88 -3.30 -4.99
C GLY A 95 -15.70 -2.40 -4.66
N SER A 96 -15.92 -1.44 -3.77
CA SER A 96 -14.87 -0.53 -3.30
C SER A 96 -14.97 -0.27 -1.81
N SER A 97 -13.83 -0.02 -1.17
CA SER A 97 -13.77 0.35 0.24
C SER A 97 -12.83 1.52 0.48
N ALA A 98 -13.24 2.40 1.40
CA ALA A 98 -12.33 3.32 2.06
C ALA A 98 -11.38 2.55 3.02
N PRO A 99 -10.20 3.10 3.33
CA PRO A 99 -9.33 2.52 4.35
C PRO A 99 -9.99 2.60 5.72
N SER A 100 -9.76 1.58 6.55
CA SER A 100 -10.10 1.62 7.97
C SER A 100 -9.07 2.43 8.76
N LYS A 101 -7.83 2.53 8.26
CA LYS A 101 -6.78 3.34 8.88
C LYS A 101 -5.70 3.71 7.86
N ILE A 102 -5.26 4.96 7.91
CA ILE A 102 -4.00 5.41 7.31
C ILE A 102 -3.09 5.82 8.45
N THR A 103 -1.82 5.43 8.42
CA THR A 103 -0.85 5.82 9.45
C THR A 103 0.45 6.19 8.78
N LYS A 104 0.92 7.41 9.06
CA LYS A 104 2.25 7.84 8.62
C LYS A 104 3.32 6.99 9.29
N VAL A 105 4.22 6.46 8.47
CA VAL A 105 5.34 5.63 8.89
C VAL A 105 6.60 6.43 8.68
N LYS A 106 7.43 6.54 9.73
CA LYS A 106 8.70 7.24 9.62
C LYS A 106 9.69 6.39 8.81
N ALA A 107 10.13 6.93 7.67
CA ALA A 107 11.21 6.33 6.89
C ALA A 107 12.53 6.37 7.70
N ASN A 108 13.09 5.21 7.98
CA ASN A 108 14.41 5.03 8.59
C ASN A 108 15.23 4.03 7.75
N ALA A 109 16.50 3.79 8.11
CA ALA A 109 17.37 2.87 7.37
C ALA A 109 16.79 1.45 7.24
N ASN A 110 16.13 0.94 8.28
CA ASN A 110 15.51 -0.39 8.26
C ASN A 110 14.33 -0.45 7.29
N ILE A 111 13.46 0.55 7.31
CA ILE A 111 12.32 0.67 6.39
C ILE A 111 12.80 0.84 4.95
N ARG A 112 13.85 1.63 4.71
CA ARG A 112 14.45 1.80 3.36
C ARG A 112 15.11 0.52 2.84
N ALA A 113 15.66 -0.32 3.73
CA ALA A 113 16.20 -1.62 3.36
C ALA A 113 15.09 -2.58 2.85
N ILE A 114 13.88 -2.46 3.40
CA ILE A 114 12.70 -3.25 2.97
C ILE A 114 12.08 -2.65 1.70
N TYR A 115 11.93 -1.32 1.65
CA TYR A 115 11.29 -0.59 0.56
C TYR A 115 12.29 0.41 -0.08
N PRO A 116 13.13 -0.04 -1.01
CA PRO A 116 14.19 0.77 -1.62
C PRO A 116 13.67 1.87 -2.55
N TYR A 117 12.36 1.95 -2.81
CA TYR A 117 11.74 3.03 -3.59
C TYR A 117 11.47 4.30 -2.77
N ILE A 118 11.66 4.27 -1.44
CA ILE A 118 11.51 5.45 -0.61
C ILE A 118 12.63 6.43 -0.92
N THR A 119 12.29 7.66 -1.26
CA THR A 119 13.25 8.74 -1.55
C THR A 119 13.37 9.67 -0.34
N ASP A 120 14.21 10.70 -0.41
CA ASP A 120 14.32 11.68 0.67
C ASP A 120 13.19 12.71 0.67
N HIS A 121 12.44 12.78 -0.44
CA HIS A 121 11.34 13.72 -0.60
C HIS A 121 9.97 13.06 -0.43
N SER A 122 9.90 11.72 -0.40
CA SER A 122 8.64 11.02 -0.21
C SER A 122 8.27 10.88 1.26
N LEU A 123 6.97 10.83 1.53
CA LEU A 123 6.42 10.38 2.80
C LEU A 123 5.85 8.97 2.63
N THR A 124 5.82 8.23 3.73
CA THR A 124 5.40 6.82 3.72
C THR A 124 4.25 6.57 4.68
N TYR A 125 3.38 5.66 4.29
CA TYR A 125 2.13 5.34 4.98
C TYR A 125 1.90 3.83 5.01
N SER A 126 1.35 3.34 6.13
CA SER A 126 0.60 2.08 6.16
C SER A 126 -0.86 2.41 5.92
N VAL A 127 -1.44 1.80 4.89
CA VAL A 127 -2.85 1.95 4.52
C VAL A 127 -3.53 0.60 4.71
N ARG A 128 -4.51 0.55 5.61
CA ARG A 128 -5.26 -0.66 5.94
C ARG A 128 -6.70 -0.54 5.48
N PHE A 129 -7.20 -1.58 4.85
CA PHE A 129 -8.59 -1.75 4.46
C PHE A 129 -9.22 -2.91 5.22
N PRO A 130 -10.55 -2.88 5.46
CA PRO A 130 -11.26 -4.08 5.90
C PRO A 130 -11.09 -5.22 4.88
N LEU A 131 -11.34 -6.46 5.30
CA LEU A 131 -11.34 -7.61 4.38
C LEU A 131 -12.61 -7.64 3.51
N THR A 132 -13.67 -7.00 3.97
CA THR A 132 -14.98 -6.99 3.33
C THR A 132 -15.44 -5.58 2.98
N ASP A 133 -16.33 -5.47 2.00
CA ASP A 133 -17.04 -4.23 1.68
C ASP A 133 -18.15 -3.92 2.70
N GLY A 134 -18.89 -2.83 2.47
CA GLY A 134 -20.03 -2.43 3.30
C GLY A 134 -21.22 -3.40 3.27
N ALA A 135 -21.24 -4.36 2.33
CA ALA A 135 -22.23 -5.43 2.22
C ALA A 135 -21.70 -6.78 2.72
N SER A 136 -20.55 -6.80 3.42
CA SER A 136 -19.88 -7.99 3.95
C SER A 136 -19.37 -8.98 2.89
N ASN A 137 -19.24 -8.57 1.63
CA ASN A 137 -18.56 -9.36 0.61
C ASN A 137 -17.05 -9.17 0.73
N ALA A 138 -16.27 -10.25 0.59
CA ALA A 138 -14.82 -10.15 0.57
C ALA A 138 -14.34 -9.24 -0.57
N LEU A 139 -13.52 -8.23 -0.24
CA LEU A 139 -12.98 -7.28 -1.23
C LEU A 139 -12.04 -7.99 -2.19
N ILE A 140 -11.16 -8.83 -1.66
CA ILE A 140 -10.24 -9.68 -2.43
C ILE A 140 -10.56 -11.14 -2.09
N SER A 141 -11.00 -11.89 -3.09
CA SER A 141 -11.36 -13.31 -3.02
C SER A 141 -10.60 -14.12 -4.05
N SER A 142 -10.78 -15.44 -4.07
CA SER A 142 -10.21 -16.31 -5.10
C SER A 142 -10.71 -16.02 -6.52
N SER A 143 -11.86 -15.34 -6.66
CA SER A 143 -12.40 -14.90 -7.96
C SER A 143 -11.96 -13.51 -8.38
N THR A 144 -11.34 -12.72 -7.49
CA THR A 144 -10.82 -11.39 -7.80
C THR A 144 -9.69 -11.53 -8.80
N LYS A 145 -9.87 -10.97 -10.00
CA LYS A 145 -8.85 -11.03 -11.06
C LYS A 145 -7.89 -9.85 -10.96
N GLN A 146 -8.39 -8.73 -10.46
CA GLN A 146 -7.64 -7.50 -10.38
C GLN A 146 -8.20 -6.63 -9.27
N PHE A 147 -7.33 -5.89 -8.60
CA PHE A 147 -7.74 -4.78 -7.76
C PHE A 147 -6.84 -3.56 -7.97
N ARG A 148 -7.34 -2.40 -7.57
CA ARG A 148 -6.66 -1.12 -7.71
C ARG A 148 -6.66 -0.34 -6.42
N LEU A 149 -5.54 0.32 -6.12
CA LEU A 149 -5.45 1.36 -5.11
C LEU A 149 -5.52 2.70 -5.83
N GLU A 150 -6.59 3.46 -5.59
CA GLU A 150 -6.81 4.77 -6.20
C GLU A 150 -6.55 5.86 -5.17
N LEU A 151 -5.69 6.84 -5.54
CA LEU A 151 -5.38 8.03 -4.75
C LEU A 151 -5.88 9.23 -5.57
N ILE A 152 -6.98 9.85 -5.13
CA ILE A 152 -7.73 10.82 -5.94
C ILE A 152 -7.92 12.12 -5.18
N SER A 153 -7.67 13.23 -5.84
CA SER A 153 -8.07 14.58 -5.42
C SER A 153 -8.58 15.36 -6.64
N SER A 154 -8.93 16.64 -6.46
CA SER A 154 -9.23 17.53 -7.57
C SER A 154 -8.01 17.87 -8.44
N VAL A 155 -6.79 17.69 -7.91
CA VAL A 155 -5.54 18.07 -8.60
C VAL A 155 -4.84 16.89 -9.28
N ALA A 156 -5.14 15.65 -8.88
CA ALA A 156 -4.54 14.46 -9.48
C ALA A 156 -5.36 13.18 -9.22
N LYS A 157 -5.18 12.17 -10.07
CA LYS A 157 -5.62 10.79 -9.84
C LYS A 157 -4.49 9.82 -10.15
N ALA A 158 -4.01 9.10 -9.15
CA ALA A 158 -3.10 7.96 -9.32
C ALA A 158 -3.86 6.64 -9.17
N THR A 159 -3.55 5.66 -10.01
CA THR A 159 -4.19 4.34 -10.03
C THR A 159 -3.14 3.24 -10.10
N LEU A 160 -2.95 2.53 -8.98
CA LEU A 160 -2.01 1.41 -8.88
C LEU A 160 -2.77 0.10 -9.03
N THR A 161 -2.40 -0.73 -9.99
CA THR A 161 -3.19 -1.92 -10.39
C THR A 161 -2.42 -3.22 -10.17
N TRP A 162 -3.03 -4.15 -9.42
CA TRP A 162 -2.50 -5.50 -9.24
C TRP A 162 -3.39 -6.51 -9.94
N ASP A 163 -2.80 -7.22 -10.91
CA ASP A 163 -3.40 -8.39 -11.51
C ASP A 163 -3.15 -9.60 -10.61
N LEU A 164 -4.23 -10.17 -10.10
CA LEU A 164 -4.24 -11.47 -9.47
C LEU A 164 -4.54 -12.45 -10.60
N ALA A 165 -3.49 -12.94 -11.27
CA ALA A 165 -3.68 -14.01 -12.24
C ALA A 165 -4.57 -15.09 -11.60
N PRO A 166 -5.61 -15.59 -12.31
CA PRO A 166 -6.39 -16.69 -11.75
C PRO A 166 -5.40 -17.79 -11.42
N LEU A 167 -5.46 -18.32 -10.19
CA LEU A 167 -4.67 -19.49 -9.80
C LEU A 167 -4.88 -20.55 -10.88
N GLY A 168 -3.89 -20.70 -11.75
CA GLY A 168 -3.84 -21.77 -12.72
C GLY A 168 -3.87 -23.06 -11.92
N LYS A 169 -4.81 -23.94 -12.26
CA LYS A 169 -4.78 -25.32 -11.80
C LYS A 169 -3.47 -25.91 -12.34
N ASP A 170 -2.52 -26.15 -11.45
CA ASP A 170 -1.54 -27.22 -11.62
C ASP A 170 -2.14 -28.50 -11.03
#